data_AF-A0A8S2SZQ5-F1
#
_entry.id   AF-A0A8S2SZQ5-F1
#
_cell.length_a   1.000
_cell.length_b   1.000
_cell.length_c   1.000
_cell.angle_alpha   90.00
_cell.angle_beta   90.00
_cell.angle_gamma   90.00
#
_symmetry.space_group_name_H-M   'P 1'
#
loop_
_entity.id
_entity.type
_entity.pdbx_description
1 polymer ?
#
loop_
_entity_poly.entity_id
_entity_poly.type
_entity_poly.pdbx_seq_one_letter_code
_entity_poly.pdbx_strand_id
1 'polypeptide(L)'
;MCFGTFRWFVEGAVDKFDPNVVLGLFTYGGVDYINEIDIEVAKWGATKPDASNMGFTVYPNTFNSSKSIQLVKRVSPNETYTTHQFTWTSDKVSFLVQDGFMESPNQNILYSYQTPKNFASSVPYTSAPVYMNLWLMEGRAPIDGKEMEIIIHDFKYIKA
;
A
#
# COMPACT_ATOMS: atom_id res chain seq x y z
N MET A 1 -7.39 -14.12 -4.87
CA MET A 1 -6.31 -14.63 -4.00
C MET A 1 -6.84 -14.67 -2.58
N CYS A 2 -6.45 -15.67 -1.79
CA CYS A 2 -6.83 -15.79 -0.37
C CYS A 2 -5.71 -15.25 0.53
N PHE A 3 -5.79 -15.51 1.84
CA PHE A 3 -4.72 -15.24 2.81
C PHE A 3 -3.33 -15.59 2.28
N GLY A 4 -2.36 -14.75 2.60
CA GLY A 4 -0.99 -14.85 2.11
C GLY A 4 -0.25 -13.52 2.19
N THR A 5 0.97 -13.53 1.68
CA THR A 5 1.83 -12.37 1.55
C THR A 5 1.82 -11.88 0.10
N PHE A 6 1.54 -10.60 -0.08
CA PHE A 6 1.54 -9.89 -1.36
C PHE A 6 2.71 -8.94 -1.33
N ARG A 7 3.62 -9.06 -2.30
CA ARG A 7 4.87 -8.30 -2.32
C ARG A 7 5.14 -7.75 -3.71
N TRP A 8 5.47 -6.46 -3.76
CA TRP A 8 5.86 -5.74 -4.97
C TRP A 8 7.26 -5.18 -4.83
N PHE A 9 8.02 -5.26 -5.91
CA PHE A 9 9.35 -4.67 -6.06
C PHE A 9 9.24 -3.48 -7.00
N VAL A 10 9.27 -2.27 -6.42
CA VAL A 10 8.91 -1.02 -7.08
C VAL A 10 10.15 -0.17 -7.31
N GLU A 11 10.33 0.27 -8.55
CA GLU A 11 11.27 1.35 -8.89
C GLU A 11 10.48 2.59 -9.29
N GLY A 12 10.75 3.71 -8.62
CA GLY A 12 9.99 4.95 -8.87
C GLY A 12 10.30 6.13 -7.95
N ALA A 13 11.35 6.06 -7.12
CA ALA A 13 11.72 7.12 -6.18
C ALA A 13 10.52 7.62 -5.34
N VAL A 14 9.92 6.70 -4.57
CA VAL A 14 8.62 6.91 -3.88
C VAL A 14 8.54 8.12 -2.95
N ASP A 15 9.68 8.68 -2.51
CA ASP A 15 9.76 9.94 -1.73
C ASP A 15 9.68 11.22 -2.59
N LYS A 16 10.03 11.10 -3.87
CA LYS A 16 10.04 12.18 -4.86
C LYS A 16 8.81 12.20 -5.76
N PHE A 17 7.84 11.29 -5.53
CA PHE A 17 6.55 11.32 -6.22
C PHE A 17 5.96 12.73 -6.27
N ASP A 18 5.47 13.09 -7.45
CA ASP A 18 4.69 14.31 -7.61
C ASP A 18 3.46 14.26 -6.69
N PRO A 19 3.09 15.38 -6.03
CA PRO A 19 1.97 15.35 -5.10
C PRO A 19 0.64 14.89 -5.69
N ASN A 20 0.41 15.06 -6.98
CA ASN A 20 -0.85 14.70 -7.63
C ASN A 20 -0.86 13.27 -8.17
N VAL A 21 0.23 12.51 -8.07
CA VAL A 21 0.27 11.12 -8.55
C VAL A 21 0.02 10.13 -7.41
N VAL A 22 -0.79 9.11 -7.70
CA VAL A 22 -1.10 8.01 -6.79
C VAL A 22 -0.81 6.68 -7.47
N LEU A 23 0.04 5.86 -6.85
CA LEU A 23 0.21 4.44 -7.18
C LEU A 23 -0.55 3.62 -6.15
N GLY A 24 -1.54 2.84 -6.59
CA GLY A 24 -2.26 1.88 -5.76
C GLY A 24 -1.75 0.45 -5.96
N LEU A 25 -1.47 -0.24 -4.86
CA LEU A 25 -1.09 -1.67 -4.80
C LEU A 25 -2.03 -2.36 -3.80
N PHE A 26 -2.99 -3.15 -4.29
CA PHE A 26 -4.12 -3.52 -3.44
C PHE A 26 -4.80 -4.83 -3.82
N THR A 27 -5.65 -5.30 -2.92
CA THR A 27 -6.66 -6.32 -3.21
C THR A 27 -8.05 -5.75 -3.00
N TYR A 28 -9.00 -6.01 -3.90
CA TYR A 28 -10.35 -5.44 -3.83
C TYR A 28 -11.43 -6.51 -4.06
N GLY A 29 -12.38 -6.61 -3.12
CA GLY A 29 -13.44 -7.62 -3.11
C GLY A 29 -14.64 -7.34 -4.02
N GLY A 30 -14.68 -6.19 -4.70
CA GLY A 30 -15.75 -5.84 -5.64
C GLY A 30 -16.86 -4.96 -5.06
N VAL A 31 -16.80 -4.59 -3.79
CA VAL A 31 -17.75 -3.67 -3.14
C VAL A 31 -16.95 -2.66 -2.34
N ASP A 32 -17.22 -1.38 -2.59
CA ASP A 32 -16.51 -0.27 -1.95
C ASP A 32 -16.59 -0.35 -0.42
N TYR A 33 -15.47 0.01 0.21
CA TYR A 33 -15.30 0.09 1.66
C TYR A 33 -15.39 -1.24 2.41
N ILE A 34 -15.42 -2.39 1.70
CA ILE A 34 -15.36 -3.71 2.32
C ILE A 34 -14.41 -4.66 1.58
N ASN A 35 -13.77 -5.56 2.31
CA ASN A 35 -12.88 -6.60 1.77
C ASN A 35 -11.78 -6.04 0.85
N GLU A 36 -11.07 -5.02 1.34
CA GLU A 36 -10.01 -4.35 0.58
C GLU A 36 -8.81 -4.03 1.49
N ILE A 37 -7.61 -4.14 0.92
CA ILE A 37 -6.34 -3.89 1.59
C ILE A 37 -5.46 -3.12 0.62
N ASP A 38 -5.04 -1.93 1.03
CA ASP A 38 -4.36 -0.97 0.17
C ASP A 38 -2.98 -0.61 0.71
N ILE A 39 -2.03 -0.52 -0.21
CA ILE A 39 -0.81 0.26 -0.07
C ILE A 39 -0.84 1.30 -1.18
N GLU A 40 -0.79 2.57 -0.81
CA GLU A 40 -0.83 3.69 -1.75
C GLU A 40 0.43 4.54 -1.60
N VAL A 41 1.20 4.69 -2.69
CA VAL A 41 2.29 5.68 -2.73
C VAL A 41 1.69 6.99 -3.23
N ALA A 42 1.51 7.95 -2.33
CA ALA A 42 0.82 9.20 -2.62
C ALA A 42 1.11 10.25 -1.56
N LYS A 43 1.26 11.51 -2.01
CA LYS A 43 1.21 12.68 -1.13
C LYS A 43 -0.17 13.34 -1.09
N TRP A 44 -1.13 12.83 -1.85
CA TRP A 44 -2.53 13.30 -1.84
C TRP A 44 -2.67 14.80 -2.10
N GLY A 45 -1.89 15.34 -3.03
CA GLY A 45 -1.83 16.76 -3.37
C GLY A 45 -1.05 17.63 -2.37
N ALA A 46 -0.50 17.06 -1.30
CA ALA A 46 0.26 17.82 -0.31
C ALA A 46 1.65 18.20 -0.82
N THR A 47 1.94 19.50 -0.82
CA THR A 47 3.22 20.07 -1.30
C THR A 47 4.23 20.35 -0.19
N LYS A 48 3.83 20.21 1.08
CA LYS A 48 4.70 20.50 2.21
C LYS A 48 5.89 19.52 2.26
N PRO A 49 7.10 19.97 2.62
CA PRO A 49 8.30 19.13 2.60
C PRO A 49 8.23 17.90 3.49
N ASP A 50 7.42 17.93 4.57
CA ASP A 50 7.22 16.88 5.57
C ASP A 50 5.98 16.00 5.30
N ALA A 51 5.32 16.16 4.14
CA ALA A 51 4.15 15.36 3.78
C ALA A 51 4.42 13.85 3.89
N SER A 52 3.39 13.11 4.32
CA SER A 52 3.37 11.66 4.14
C SER A 52 3.28 11.34 2.67
N ASN A 53 3.95 10.28 2.24
CA ASN A 53 4.00 9.80 0.86
C ASN A 53 3.48 8.35 0.75
N MET A 54 2.94 7.81 1.84
CA MET A 54 2.35 6.48 1.89
C MET A 54 1.00 6.53 2.61
N GLY A 55 0.01 5.86 2.03
CA GLY A 55 -1.26 5.47 2.64
C GLY A 55 -1.32 3.95 2.82
N PHE A 56 -1.94 3.51 3.90
CA PHE A 56 -2.24 2.10 4.16
C PHE A 56 -3.66 1.98 4.67
N THR A 57 -4.49 1.19 4.01
CA THR A 57 -5.88 1.01 4.38
C THR A 57 -6.24 -0.46 4.52
N VAL A 58 -7.02 -0.78 5.54
CA VAL A 58 -7.71 -2.07 5.66
C VAL A 58 -9.18 -1.78 5.82
N TYR A 59 -9.93 -2.00 4.75
CA TYR A 59 -11.38 -1.97 4.79
C TYR A 59 -11.89 -3.26 5.42
N PRO A 60 -12.91 -3.18 6.29
CA PRO A 60 -13.34 -4.35 7.03
C PRO A 60 -14.09 -5.35 6.15
N ASN A 61 -14.34 -6.54 6.68
CA ASN A 61 -15.08 -7.57 5.96
C ASN A 61 -16.57 -7.27 5.70
N THR A 62 -17.18 -6.37 6.48
CA THR A 62 -18.59 -5.95 6.36
C THR A 62 -18.78 -4.51 6.84
N PHE A 63 -19.89 -3.87 6.45
CA PHE A 63 -20.26 -2.53 6.91
C PHE A 63 -20.56 -2.42 8.43
N ASN A 64 -20.87 -3.53 9.10
CA ASN A 64 -21.21 -3.55 10.52
C ASN A 64 -20.00 -3.85 11.42
N SER A 65 -18.82 -4.03 10.83
CA SER A 65 -17.59 -4.35 11.54
C SER A 65 -16.94 -3.10 12.17
N SER A 66 -15.78 -3.25 12.82
CA SER A 66 -15.00 -2.11 13.30
C SER A 66 -14.69 -1.13 12.17
N LYS A 67 -14.46 0.15 12.51
CA LYS A 67 -13.99 1.15 11.56
C LYS A 67 -12.73 0.65 10.83
N SER A 68 -12.61 1.02 9.56
CA SER A 68 -11.41 0.78 8.76
C SER A 68 -10.15 1.23 9.49
N ILE A 69 -9.04 0.52 9.21
CA ILE A 69 -7.72 1.02 9.56
C ILE A 69 -7.27 1.91 8.42
N GLN A 70 -6.90 3.15 8.72
CA GLN A 70 -6.33 4.10 7.76
C GLN A 70 -5.11 4.75 8.40
N LEU A 71 -3.97 4.63 7.73
CA LEU A 71 -2.69 5.11 8.22
C LEU A 71 -2.00 5.90 7.12
N VAL A 72 -1.34 6.99 7.49
CA VAL A 72 -0.43 7.70 6.60
C VAL A 72 0.95 7.72 7.21
N LYS A 73 1.97 7.55 6.38
CA LYS A 73 3.35 7.57 6.82
C LYS A 73 4.22 8.27 5.79
N ARG A 74 5.24 8.96 6.29
CA ARG A 74 6.38 9.37 5.51
C ARG A 74 7.44 8.28 5.52
N VAL A 75 7.86 7.83 4.34
CA VAL A 75 9.02 6.97 4.11
C VAL A 75 10.03 7.71 3.23
N SER A 76 11.31 7.48 3.48
CA SER A 76 12.41 8.06 2.71
C SER A 76 13.45 6.98 2.48
N PRO A 77 13.38 6.25 1.36
CA PRO A 77 14.40 5.28 0.96
C PRO A 77 15.71 6.00 0.63
N ASN A 78 16.83 5.28 0.70
CA ASN A 78 18.12 5.80 0.26
C ASN A 78 18.25 5.79 -1.27
N GLU A 79 17.52 4.89 -1.94
CA GLU A 79 17.57 4.68 -3.40
C GLU A 79 16.17 4.79 -4.03
N THR A 80 16.07 4.54 -5.34
CA THR A 80 14.81 4.56 -6.09
C THR A 80 13.98 3.28 -5.97
N TYR A 81 14.55 2.24 -5.36
CA TYR A 81 14.00 0.91 -5.24
C TYR A 81 13.37 0.69 -3.86
N THR A 82 12.16 0.15 -3.83
CA THR A 82 11.48 -0.20 -2.58
C THR A 82 10.75 -1.52 -2.71
N THR A 83 10.59 -2.20 -1.57
CA THR A 83 9.74 -3.38 -1.46
C THR A 83 8.52 -3.02 -0.63
N HIS A 84 7.34 -3.23 -1.21
CA HIS A 84 6.05 -3.00 -0.56
C HIS A 84 5.38 -4.34 -0.31
N GLN A 85 4.86 -4.54 0.89
CA GLN A 85 4.25 -5.81 1.26
C GLN A 85 3.08 -5.62 2.22
N PHE A 86 2.04 -6.43 2.03
CA PHE A 86 1.20 -6.82 3.14
C PHE A 86 1.10 -8.34 3.30
N THR A 87 0.97 -8.77 4.55
CA THR A 87 0.64 -10.16 4.90
C THR A 87 -0.75 -10.17 5.50
N TRP A 88 -1.63 -10.95 4.89
CA TRP A 88 -3.04 -11.07 5.23
C TRP A 88 -3.33 -12.49 5.75
N THR A 89 -3.79 -12.59 6.99
CA THR A 89 -4.26 -13.83 7.62
C THR A 89 -5.72 -13.67 8.06
N SER A 90 -6.32 -14.72 8.61
CA SER A 90 -7.70 -14.69 9.08
C SER A 90 -7.98 -13.72 10.23
N ASP A 91 -6.94 -13.29 10.94
CA ASP A 91 -7.05 -12.52 12.19
C ASP A 91 -6.26 -11.21 12.18
N LYS A 92 -5.46 -10.94 11.14
CA LYS A 92 -4.69 -9.69 11.03
C LYS A 92 -4.25 -9.38 9.61
N VAL A 93 -3.89 -8.11 9.44
CA VAL A 93 -3.11 -7.61 8.31
C VAL A 93 -1.85 -6.94 8.86
N SER A 94 -0.71 -7.22 8.24
CA SER A 94 0.56 -6.57 8.55
C SER A 94 1.12 -5.91 7.30
N PHE A 95 1.51 -4.64 7.40
CA PHE A 95 2.19 -3.91 6.33
C PHE A 95 3.69 -3.84 6.62
N LEU A 96 4.47 -3.87 5.54
CA LEU A 96 5.91 -3.71 5.58
C LEU A 96 6.37 -2.94 4.33
N VAL A 97 7.23 -1.94 4.55
CA VAL A 97 7.95 -1.23 3.50
C VAL A 97 9.43 -1.29 3.80
N GLN A 98 10.23 -1.70 2.81
CA GLN A 98 11.68 -1.84 2.94
C GLN A 98 12.39 -1.03 1.85
N ASP A 99 13.57 -0.54 2.19
CA ASP A 99 14.47 0.16 1.28
C ASP A 99 15.24 -0.87 0.42
N GLY A 100 15.18 -0.73 -0.89
CA GLY A 100 15.72 -1.69 -1.86
C GLY A 100 14.78 -2.84 -2.20
N PHE A 101 15.23 -3.71 -3.11
CA PHE A 101 14.58 -4.97 -3.45
C PHE A 101 14.95 -6.06 -2.44
N MET A 102 13.97 -6.40 -1.59
CA MET A 102 14.15 -7.26 -0.44
C MET A 102 13.31 -8.52 -0.56
N GLU A 103 13.99 -9.65 -0.71
CA GLU A 103 13.35 -10.97 -0.75
C GLU A 103 12.93 -11.47 0.64
N SER A 104 13.63 -11.02 1.67
CA SER A 104 13.35 -11.38 3.06
C SER A 104 12.68 -10.22 3.80
N PRO A 105 11.57 -10.46 4.50
CA PRO A 105 11.07 -9.48 5.45
C PRO A 105 12.10 -9.31 6.58
N ASN A 106 12.21 -8.11 7.15
CA ASN A 106 13.07 -7.73 8.28
C ASN A 106 14.48 -7.18 7.97
N GLN A 107 14.70 -6.66 6.76
CA GLN A 107 15.91 -5.92 6.43
C GLN A 107 15.54 -4.51 5.95
N ASN A 108 16.36 -3.50 6.28
CA ASN A 108 16.20 -2.13 5.81
C ASN A 108 14.76 -1.59 5.90
N ILE A 109 14.12 -1.81 7.06
CA ILE A 109 12.70 -1.48 7.26
C ILE A 109 12.53 0.05 7.30
N LEU A 110 11.72 0.57 6.39
CA LEU A 110 11.30 1.98 6.38
C LEU A 110 10.00 2.17 7.18
N TYR A 111 9.11 1.19 7.12
CA TYR A 111 7.87 1.20 7.88
C TYR A 111 7.35 -0.21 8.12
N SER A 112 6.74 -0.43 9.29
CA SER A 112 5.97 -1.64 9.57
C SER A 112 4.77 -1.32 10.45
N TYR A 113 3.70 -2.07 10.25
CA TYR A 113 2.48 -1.98 11.05
C TYR A 113 1.78 -3.34 11.10
N GLN A 114 1.06 -3.60 12.17
CA GLN A 114 0.14 -4.73 12.28
C GLN A 114 -1.17 -4.25 12.89
N THR A 115 -2.30 -4.71 12.35
CA THR A 115 -3.63 -4.42 12.90
C THR A 115 -3.72 -4.87 14.36
N PRO A 116 -4.41 -4.12 15.23
CA PRO A 116 -4.54 -4.48 16.65
C PRO A 116 -5.42 -5.72 16.82
N LYS A 117 -5.23 -6.46 17.92
CA LYS A 117 -5.94 -7.72 18.18
C LYS A 117 -7.47 -7.59 18.15
N ASN A 118 -8.01 -6.45 18.58
CA ASN A 118 -9.45 -6.19 18.56
C ASN A 118 -10.02 -5.95 17.16
N PHE A 119 -9.17 -5.83 16.12
CA PHE A 119 -9.59 -5.76 14.72
C PHE A 119 -9.80 -7.14 14.09
N ALA A 120 -9.40 -8.24 14.75
CA ALA A 120 -9.41 -9.59 14.16
C ALA A 120 -10.77 -10.01 13.56
N SER A 121 -11.88 -9.69 14.22
CA SER A 121 -13.23 -9.99 13.72
C SER A 121 -13.65 -9.16 12.50
N SER A 122 -12.92 -8.09 12.20
CA SER A 122 -13.20 -7.13 11.13
C SER A 122 -12.28 -7.33 9.92
N VAL A 123 -11.25 -8.17 10.02
CA VAL A 123 -10.31 -8.46 8.93
C VAL A 123 -11.06 -9.01 7.71
N PRO A 124 -10.76 -8.52 6.49
CA PRO A 124 -11.23 -9.12 5.24
C PRO A 124 -11.09 -10.64 5.25
N TYR A 125 -12.11 -11.36 4.79
CA TYR A 125 -12.05 -12.83 4.66
C TYR A 125 -12.39 -13.32 3.26
N THR A 126 -12.94 -12.46 2.41
CA THR A 126 -13.33 -12.83 1.06
C THR A 126 -12.12 -12.80 0.14
N SER A 127 -11.87 -13.90 -0.59
CA SER A 127 -10.81 -13.91 -1.61
C SER A 127 -11.00 -12.76 -2.59
N ALA A 128 -9.98 -11.92 -2.73
CA ALA A 128 -10.00 -10.74 -3.60
C ALA A 128 -8.89 -10.86 -4.67
N PRO A 129 -9.14 -10.46 -5.93
CA PRO A 129 -8.07 -10.29 -6.90
C PRO A 129 -7.07 -9.21 -6.45
N VAL A 130 -5.85 -9.29 -6.98
CA VAL A 130 -4.85 -8.24 -6.81
C VAL A 130 -4.98 -7.23 -7.96
N TYR A 131 -4.83 -5.95 -7.63
CA TYR A 131 -4.91 -4.84 -8.57
C TYR A 131 -3.72 -3.90 -8.38
N MET A 132 -3.37 -3.21 -9.46
CA MET A 132 -2.40 -2.12 -9.47
C MET A 132 -2.95 -1.01 -10.36
N ASN A 133 -2.79 0.24 -9.96
CA ASN A 133 -3.15 1.38 -10.79
C ASN A 133 -2.19 2.55 -10.59
N LEU A 134 -2.13 3.44 -11.57
CA LEU A 134 -1.42 4.70 -11.51
C LEU A 134 -2.38 5.78 -12.01
N TRP A 135 -2.68 6.77 -11.18
CA TRP A 135 -3.72 7.74 -11.48
C TRP A 135 -3.43 9.12 -10.89
N LEU A 136 -4.19 10.11 -11.34
CA LEU A 136 -4.05 11.52 -10.97
C LEU A 136 -5.11 11.92 -9.94
N MET A 137 -4.65 12.41 -8.79
CA MET A 137 -5.50 12.89 -7.71
C MET A 137 -6.42 14.01 -8.20
N GLU A 138 -7.73 13.76 -8.19
CA GLU A 138 -8.77 14.67 -8.70
C GLU A 138 -8.57 15.06 -10.19
N GLY A 139 -7.86 14.23 -10.97
CA GLY A 139 -7.53 14.52 -12.36
C GLY A 139 -6.51 15.65 -12.56
N ARG A 140 -5.85 16.12 -11.49
CA ARG A 140 -4.84 17.17 -11.59
C ARG A 140 -3.54 16.62 -12.18
N ALA A 141 -3.02 17.31 -13.20
CA ALA A 141 -1.71 16.98 -13.78
C ALA A 141 -0.59 17.08 -12.72
N PRO A 142 0.54 16.38 -12.91
CA PRO A 142 1.73 16.56 -12.09
C PRO A 142 2.12 18.03 -11.99
N ILE A 143 2.50 18.48 -10.79
CA ILE A 143 2.80 19.90 -10.50
C ILE A 143 3.99 20.39 -11.33
N ASP A 144 4.99 19.54 -11.54
CA ASP A 144 6.16 19.87 -12.36
C ASP A 144 5.91 19.72 -13.87
N GLY A 145 4.72 19.28 -14.28
CA GLY A 145 4.31 19.09 -15.65
C GLY A 145 5.03 17.95 -16.38
N LYS A 146 5.73 17.06 -15.67
CA LYS A 146 6.46 15.94 -16.28
C LYS A 146 5.65 14.65 -16.24
N GLU A 147 6.02 13.75 -17.14
CA GLU A 147 5.56 12.36 -17.09
C GLU A 147 6.13 11.67 -15.85
N MET A 148 5.33 10.76 -15.29
CA MET A 148 5.73 9.91 -14.19
C MET A 148 5.72 8.46 -14.65
N GLU A 149 6.81 7.73 -14.37
CA GLU A 149 6.94 6.31 -14.65
C GLU A 149 7.17 5.54 -13.36
N ILE A 150 6.56 4.35 -13.27
CA ILE A 150 6.78 3.37 -12.21
C ILE A 150 7.01 2.02 -12.84
N ILE A 151 8.05 1.33 -12.40
CA ILE A 151 8.38 -0.01 -12.86
C ILE A 151 8.12 -0.98 -11.71
N ILE A 152 7.20 -1.92 -11.94
CA ILE A 152 7.02 -3.09 -11.07
C ILE A 152 7.90 -4.19 -11.63
N HIS A 153 9.05 -4.42 -11.00
CA HIS A 153 10.02 -5.42 -11.45
C HIS A 153 9.54 -6.84 -11.22
N ASP A 154 8.83 -7.05 -10.11
CA ASP A 154 8.25 -8.35 -9.79
C ASP A 154 7.06 -8.17 -8.84
N PHE A 155 6.17 -9.16 -8.88
CA PHE A 155 5.08 -9.33 -7.94
C PHE A 155 5.05 -10.78 -7.46
N LYS A 156 5.07 -10.95 -6.14
CA LYS A 156 5.00 -12.27 -5.51
C LYS A 156 3.77 -12.39 -4.63
N TYR A 157 3.03 -13.47 -4.85
CA TYR A 157 2.02 -13.97 -3.92
C TYR A 157 2.50 -15.26 -3.28
N ILE A 158 2.69 -15.24 -1.95
CA ILE A 158 3.10 -16.39 -1.16
C ILE A 158 1.89 -16.79 -0.30
N LYS A 159 1.30 -17.94 -0.62
CA LYS A 159 0.13 -18.44 0.12
C LYS A 159 0.48 -18.70 1.59
N ALA A 160 -0.43 -18.34 2.49
CA ALA A 160 -0.34 -18.64 3.93
C ALA A 160 -0.55 -20.13 4.25
#